data_AF-A0A8B6FFW1-F1
#
_entry.id   AF-A0A8B6FFW1-F1
#
_cell.length_a   1.000
_cell.length_b   1.000
_cell.length_c   1.000
_cell.angle_alpha   90.00
_cell.angle_beta   90.00
_cell.angle_gamma   90.00
#
_symmetry.space_group_name_H-M   'P 1'
#
loop_
_entity.id
_entity.type
_entity.pdbx_description
1 polymer ?
#
loop_
_entity_poly.entity_id
_entity_poly.type
_entity_poly.pdbx_seq_one_letter_code
_entity_poly.pdbx_strand_id
1 'polypeptide(L)'
;MEDNSLWENFLQLLKKKTSELENQQNGENRKPETPKLVLSVIGDSKSFVPKPWLASVFKQGLIETAKGAKDCLILYKGSSEKVSSIVREAVEDFSRLHSEGDDVFISLVGILPEYEEHAKHYRWV
;
A
#
# COMPACT_ATOMS: atom_id res chain seq x y z
N MET A 1 -12.86 24.15 17.50
CA MET A 1 -13.57 22.96 16.99
C MET A 1 -12.73 22.43 15.87
N GLU A 2 -12.11 21.27 16.05
CA GLU A 2 -11.32 20.63 14.99
C GLU A 2 -12.28 20.15 13.89
N ASP A 3 -11.91 20.46 12.65
CA ASP A 3 -12.70 20.15 11.47
C ASP A 3 -12.64 18.64 11.16
N ASN A 4 -13.61 17.90 11.70
CA ASN A 4 -13.76 16.46 11.51
C ASN A 4 -14.18 16.06 10.07
N SER A 5 -14.44 17.02 9.17
CA SER A 5 -14.93 16.73 7.82
C SER A 5 -13.91 15.95 6.97
N LEU A 6 -12.62 16.26 7.12
CA LEU A 6 -11.56 15.57 6.38
C LEU A 6 -11.43 14.10 6.79
N TRP A 7 -11.58 13.82 8.08
CA TRP A 7 -11.52 12.46 8.61
C TRP A 7 -12.72 11.63 8.16
N GLU A 8 -13.92 12.20 8.19
CA GLU A 8 -15.13 11.51 7.71
C GLU A 8 -15.09 11.26 6.20
N ASN A 9 -14.59 12.21 5.41
CA ASN A 9 -14.39 12.02 3.97
C ASN A 9 -13.39 10.89 3.68
N PHE A 10 -12.30 10.83 4.46
CA PHE A 10 -11.33 9.75 4.37
C PHE A 10 -11.93 8.38 4.71
N LEU A 11 -12.74 8.31 5.77
CA LEU A 11 -13.43 7.07 6.14
C LEU A 11 -14.45 6.62 5.09
N GLN A 12 -15.16 7.55 4.45
CA GLN A 12 -16.08 7.24 3.36
C GLN A 12 -15.35 6.71 2.12
N LEU A 13 -14.21 7.33 1.77
CA LEU A 13 -13.33 6.86 0.71
C LEU A 13 -12.83 5.43 0.96
N LEU A 14 -12.39 5.14 2.18
CA LEU A 14 -11.97 3.79 2.56
C LEU A 14 -13.11 2.78 2.39
N LYS A 15 -14.30 3.07 2.95
CA LYS A 15 -15.48 2.18 2.85
C LYS A 15 -15.88 1.91 1.39
N LYS A 16 -15.90 2.96 0.56
CA LYS A 16 -16.23 2.85 -0.87
C LYS A 16 -15.21 1.94 -1.59
N LYS A 17 -13.93 2.18 -1.39
CA LYS A 17 -12.85 1.40 -2.03
C LYS A 17 -12.85 -0.06 -1.57
N THR A 18 -13.16 -0.34 -0.30
CA THR A 18 -13.35 -1.70 0.20
C THR A 18 -14.52 -2.41 -0.49
N SER A 19 -15.66 -1.72 -0.68
CA SER A 19 -16.82 -2.31 -1.37
C SER A 19 -16.58 -2.57 -2.88
N GLU A 20 -15.77 -1.72 -3.53
CA GLU A 20 -15.36 -1.93 -4.93
C GLU A 20 -14.47 -3.16 -5.08
N LEU A 21 -13.62 -3.43 -4.08
CA LEU A 21 -12.79 -4.63 -4.02
C LEU A 21 -13.60 -5.91 -3.80
N GLU A 22 -14.62 -5.85 -2.95
CA GLU A 22 -15.55 -6.99 -2.74
C GLU A 22 -16.31 -7.34 -4.02
N ASN A 23 -16.74 -6.34 -4.79
CA ASN A 23 -17.48 -6.57 -6.04
C ASN A 23 -16.61 -7.10 -7.20
N GLN A 24 -15.30 -6.81 -7.21
CA GLN A 24 -14.35 -7.33 -8.20
C GLN A 24 -13.89 -8.77 -7.90
N GLN A 25 -14.16 -9.30 -6.70
CA GLN A 25 -13.75 -10.65 -6.28
C GLN A 25 -14.76 -11.76 -6.63
N ASN A 26 -15.87 -11.46 -7.30
CA ASN A 26 -16.89 -12.46 -7.65
C ASN A 26 -16.45 -13.49 -8.74
N GLY A 27 -15.17 -13.49 -9.14
CA GLY A 27 -14.56 -14.45 -10.05
C GLY A 27 -13.55 -15.42 -9.41
N GLU A 28 -13.11 -15.21 -8.17
CA GLU A 28 -12.21 -16.14 -7.46
C GLU A 28 -12.60 -16.26 -5.98
N ASN A 29 -12.75 -17.50 -5.52
CA ASN A 29 -13.30 -17.89 -4.23
C ASN A 29 -12.31 -17.67 -3.06
N ARG A 30 -11.76 -16.46 -2.93
CA ARG A 30 -11.03 -16.02 -1.73
C ARG A 30 -11.82 -14.88 -1.12
N LYS A 31 -12.47 -15.14 0.04
CA LYS A 31 -12.98 -14.06 0.89
C LYS A 31 -11.85 -13.05 1.11
N PRO A 32 -12.12 -11.74 1.14
CA PRO A 32 -11.10 -10.77 1.55
C PRO A 32 -10.71 -11.10 2.99
N GLU A 33 -9.56 -11.74 3.16
CA GLU A 33 -9.01 -11.99 4.49
C GLU A 33 -8.62 -10.64 5.09
N THR A 34 -8.96 -10.45 6.36
CA THR A 34 -8.56 -9.24 7.09
C THR A 34 -7.03 -9.27 7.22
N PRO A 35 -6.30 -8.25 6.75
CA PRO A 35 -4.85 -8.28 6.77
C PRO A 35 -4.35 -8.44 8.20
N LYS A 36 -3.35 -9.30 8.41
CA LYS A 36 -2.76 -9.54 9.74
C LYS A 36 -1.98 -8.33 10.25
N LEU A 37 -1.50 -7.49 9.33
CA LEU A 37 -0.79 -6.25 9.63
C LEU A 37 -1.16 -5.15 8.64
N VAL A 38 -1.35 -3.93 9.16
CA VAL A 38 -1.49 -2.73 8.33
C VAL A 38 -0.35 -1.76 8.67
N LEU A 39 0.47 -1.44 7.67
CA LEU A 39 1.54 -0.44 7.77
C LEU A 39 1.10 0.83 7.06
N SER A 40 1.00 1.94 7.80
CA SER A 40 0.72 3.25 7.20
C SER A 40 2.01 4.06 7.07
N VAL A 41 2.38 4.38 5.83
CA VAL A 41 3.56 5.21 5.53
C VAL A 41 3.09 6.63 5.20
N ILE A 42 3.46 7.56 6.09
CA ILE A 42 3.11 8.98 6.02
C ILE A 42 4.37 9.85 5.91
N GLY A 43 4.20 11.15 5.64
CA GLY A 43 5.30 12.12 5.59
C GLY A 43 5.89 12.33 4.19
N ASP A 44 5.15 11.99 3.14
CA ASP A 44 5.58 12.24 1.77
C ASP A 44 5.63 13.74 1.46
N SER A 45 6.80 14.21 1.05
CA SER A 45 7.09 15.64 0.91
C SER A 45 7.97 15.94 -0.30
N LYS A 46 7.62 17.02 -1.02
CA LYS A 46 8.40 17.60 -2.11
C LYS A 46 9.80 18.04 -1.70
N SER A 47 10.07 18.30 -0.41
CA SER A 47 11.39 18.76 0.07
C SER A 47 12.26 17.63 0.64
N PHE A 48 11.71 16.45 0.88
CA PHE A 48 12.46 15.35 1.50
C PHE A 48 13.54 14.80 0.56
N VAL A 49 14.80 14.63 0.93
CA VAL A 49 15.77 13.94 0.05
C VAL A 49 16.46 12.88 0.89
N PRO A 50 16.00 11.63 0.85
CA PRO A 50 16.62 10.58 1.65
C PRO A 50 18.02 10.33 1.11
N LYS A 51 18.99 10.18 2.02
CA LYS A 51 20.31 9.65 1.65
C LYS A 51 20.12 8.25 1.07
N PRO A 52 20.86 7.83 0.02
CA PRO A 52 20.65 6.53 -0.62
C PRO A 52 20.63 5.35 0.36
N TRP A 53 21.54 5.32 1.32
CA TRP A 53 21.59 4.26 2.33
C TRP A 53 20.35 4.22 3.23
N LEU A 54 19.76 5.38 3.58
CA LEU A 54 18.54 5.45 4.37
C LEU A 54 17.35 4.90 3.58
N ALA A 55 17.29 5.18 2.27
CA ALA A 55 16.27 4.62 1.41
C ALA A 55 16.39 3.09 1.34
N SER A 56 17.61 2.55 1.14
CA SER A 56 17.84 1.10 1.12
C SER A 56 17.44 0.42 2.43
N VAL A 57 17.86 0.97 3.57
CA VAL A 57 17.50 0.44 4.91
C VAL A 57 15.99 0.50 5.13
N PHE A 58 15.34 1.59 4.74
CA PHE A 58 13.88 1.72 4.84
C PHE A 58 13.15 0.67 3.99
N LYS A 59 13.53 0.50 2.71
CA LYS A 59 12.93 -0.52 1.83
C LYS A 59 13.06 -1.92 2.43
N GLN A 60 14.26 -2.27 2.88
CA GLN A 60 14.51 -3.57 3.48
C GLN A 60 13.67 -3.79 4.75
N GLY A 61 13.66 -2.82 5.67
CA GLY A 61 12.86 -2.92 6.89
C GLY A 61 11.36 -3.04 6.63
N LEU A 62 10.85 -2.26 5.65
CA LEU A 62 9.45 -2.32 5.25
C LEU A 62 9.07 -3.71 4.72
N ILE A 63 9.88 -4.26 3.81
CA ILE A 63 9.63 -5.57 3.20
C ILE A 63 9.81 -6.72 4.20
N GLU A 64 10.86 -6.72 5.02
CA GLU A 64 11.05 -7.77 6.02
C GLU A 64 9.93 -7.78 7.08
N THR A 65 9.42 -6.60 7.46
CA THR A 65 8.25 -6.50 8.34
C THR A 65 7.01 -7.10 7.68
N ALA A 66 6.75 -6.73 6.42
CA ALA A 66 5.60 -7.22 5.67
C ALA A 66 5.67 -8.74 5.44
N LYS A 67 6.86 -9.27 5.10
CA LYS A 67 7.13 -10.72 4.98
C LYS A 67 6.88 -11.45 6.29
N GLY A 68 7.35 -10.90 7.42
CA GLY A 68 7.15 -11.48 8.74
C GLY A 68 5.68 -11.64 9.12
N ALA A 69 4.81 -10.74 8.65
CA ALA A 69 3.37 -10.82 8.85
C ALA A 69 2.68 -11.88 7.96
N LYS A 70 3.33 -12.29 6.86
CA LYS A 70 2.80 -13.15 5.77
C LYS A 70 1.58 -12.62 5.02
N ASP A 71 0.81 -11.73 5.64
CA ASP A 71 -0.33 -11.04 5.05
C ASP A 71 -0.35 -9.60 5.57
N CYS A 72 0.14 -8.67 4.75
CA CYS A 72 0.36 -7.28 5.12
C CYS A 72 -0.24 -6.33 4.10
N LEU A 73 -0.98 -5.34 4.59
CA LEU A 73 -1.47 -4.20 3.81
C LEU A 73 -0.57 -2.98 4.07
N ILE A 74 0.01 -2.42 3.02
CA ILE A 74 0.78 -1.17 3.07
C ILE A 74 -0.09 -0.04 2.51
N LEU A 75 -0.41 0.92 3.37
CA LEU A 75 -1.08 2.16 3.00
C LEU A 75 -0.05 3.26 2.82
N TYR A 76 -0.10 3.98 1.70
CA TYR A 76 0.79 5.10 1.43
C TYR A 76 0.08 6.17 0.61
N LYS A 77 0.69 7.35 0.45
CA LYS A 77 0.06 8.47 -0.27
C LYS A 77 -0.18 8.19 -1.77
N GLY A 78 0.53 7.24 -2.39
CA GLY A 78 0.30 6.95 -3.82
C GLY A 78 0.88 7.99 -4.79
N SER A 79 1.61 9.00 -4.30
CA SER A 79 2.16 10.04 -5.17
C SER A 79 3.34 9.52 -6.00
N SER A 80 3.70 10.22 -7.08
CA SER A 80 4.94 9.92 -7.83
C SER A 80 6.21 10.38 -7.10
N GLU A 81 6.06 11.00 -5.92
CA GLU A 81 7.13 11.66 -5.21
C GLU A 81 7.75 10.76 -4.13
N LYS A 82 9.08 10.82 -4.05
CA LYS A 82 9.94 10.56 -2.88
C LYS A 82 9.57 9.38 -1.99
N VAL A 83 8.83 9.60 -0.90
CA VAL A 83 8.53 8.51 0.05
C VAL A 83 7.61 7.50 -0.64
N SER A 84 6.63 8.00 -1.40
CA SER A 84 5.73 7.13 -2.16
C SER A 84 6.45 6.36 -3.26
N SER A 85 7.42 6.99 -3.94
CA SER A 85 8.22 6.28 -4.94
C SER A 85 9.09 5.19 -4.30
N ILE A 86 9.68 5.44 -3.12
CA ILE A 86 10.49 4.46 -2.39
C ILE A 86 9.65 3.27 -1.93
N VAL A 87 8.46 3.51 -1.37
CA VAL A 87 7.53 2.44 -0.94
C VAL A 87 7.13 1.58 -2.13
N ARG A 88 6.71 2.21 -3.23
CA ARG A 88 6.32 1.51 -4.45
C ARG A 88 7.47 0.68 -5.00
N GLU A 89 8.67 1.27 -5.10
CA GLU A 89 9.86 0.58 -5.58
C GLU A 89 10.22 -0.61 -4.69
N ALA A 90 10.10 -0.51 -3.37
CA ALA A 90 10.34 -1.63 -2.45
C ALA A 90 9.44 -2.84 -2.76
N VAL A 91 8.14 -2.58 -2.95
CA VAL A 91 7.15 -3.64 -3.23
C VAL A 91 7.32 -4.19 -4.64
N GLU A 92 7.64 -3.35 -5.62
CA GLU A 92 7.94 -3.76 -7.00
C GLU A 92 9.25 -4.58 -7.10
N ASP A 93 10.28 -4.21 -6.34
CA ASP A 93 11.53 -4.97 -6.22
C ASP A 93 11.27 -6.33 -5.58
N PHE A 94 10.51 -6.36 -4.49
CA PHE A 94 10.09 -7.60 -3.83
C PHE A 94 9.33 -8.52 -4.79
N SER A 95 8.32 -7.98 -5.47
CA SER A 95 7.46 -8.73 -6.39
C SER A 95 8.23 -9.30 -7.58
N ARG A 96 9.28 -8.62 -8.06
CA ARG A 96 10.14 -9.12 -9.15
C ARG A 96 11.04 -10.27 -8.73
N LEU A 97 11.41 -10.34 -7.45
CA LEU A 97 12.36 -11.31 -6.91
C LEU A 97 11.68 -12.56 -6.32
N HIS A 98 10.39 -12.49 -6.00
CA HIS A 98 9.62 -13.59 -5.44
C HIS A 98 8.67 -14.14 -6.50
N SER A 99 8.73 -15.45 -6.74
CA SER A 99 7.90 -16.14 -7.74
C SER A 99 6.63 -16.70 -7.12
N GLU A 100 5.63 -16.97 -7.96
CA GLU A 100 4.43 -17.77 -7.64
C GLU A 100 4.79 -19.01 -6.82
N GLY A 101 4.50 -19.00 -5.50
CA GLY A 101 4.77 -20.12 -4.59
C GLY A 101 5.07 -19.73 -3.14
N ASP A 102 5.47 -18.50 -2.86
CA ASP A 102 5.68 -18.03 -1.49
C ASP A 102 4.33 -17.69 -0.81
N ASP A 103 4.12 -18.19 0.40
CA ASP A 103 2.95 -17.89 1.26
C ASP A 103 3.07 -16.50 1.91
N VAL A 104 3.35 -15.49 1.09
CA VAL A 104 3.55 -14.09 1.48
C VAL A 104 2.72 -13.18 0.58
N PHE A 105 1.72 -12.55 1.16
CA PHE A 105 0.83 -11.61 0.51
C PHE A 105 1.11 -10.19 1.00
N ILE A 106 1.58 -9.33 0.10
CA ILE A 106 1.80 -7.91 0.38
C ILE A 106 0.88 -7.10 -0.54
N SER A 107 -0.14 -6.48 0.03
CA SER A 107 -1.05 -5.58 -0.68
C SER A 107 -0.57 -4.14 -0.54
N LEU A 108 -0.52 -3.39 -1.64
CA LEU A 108 -0.13 -1.97 -1.64
C LEU A 108 -1.31 -1.10 -2.06
N VAL A 109 -1.70 -0.13 -1.22
CA VAL A 109 -2.82 0.78 -1.50
C VAL A 109 -2.38 2.23 -1.40
N GLY A 110 -2.43 2.92 -2.54
CA GLY A 110 -2.25 4.37 -2.65
C GLY A 110 -3.52 5.14 -2.28
N ILE A 111 -3.35 6.12 -1.39
CA ILE A 111 -4.37 7.08 -0.95
C ILE A 111 -4.08 8.43 -1.62
N LEU A 112 -4.53 8.57 -2.86
CA LEU A 112 -4.49 9.83 -3.58
C LEU A 112 -5.69 10.69 -3.15
N PRO A 113 -5.50 11.97 -2.79
CA PRO A 113 -6.60 12.93 -2.75
C PRO A 113 -7.10 13.04 -4.20
N GLU A 114 -8.37 12.71 -4.43
CA GLU A 114 -8.97 12.56 -5.76
C GLU A 114 -8.57 13.68 -6.73
N TYR A 115 -7.69 13.35 -7.68
CA TYR A 115 -7.79 13.59 -9.12
C TYR A 115 -6.56 12.94 -9.78
N GLU A 116 -6.83 12.18 -10.84
CA GLU A 116 -5.94 11.33 -11.64
C GLU A 116 -5.77 9.89 -11.14
N GLU A 117 -6.59 9.07 -11.79
CA GLU A 117 -6.68 7.62 -11.94
C GLU A 117 -5.44 6.78 -11.65
N HIS A 118 -5.69 5.49 -11.40
CA HIS A 118 -4.73 4.38 -11.24
C HIS A 118 -4.42 3.97 -9.79
N ALA A 119 -5.44 3.47 -9.08
CA ALA A 119 -5.22 2.40 -8.12
C ALA A 119 -4.83 1.13 -8.91
N LYS A 120 -3.54 0.94 -9.18
CA LYS A 120 -3.05 -0.33 -9.76
C LYS A 120 -3.07 -1.39 -8.66
N HIS A 121 -4.07 -2.26 -8.70
CA HIS A 121 -4.04 -3.52 -7.98
C HIS A 121 -3.02 -4.43 -8.65
N TYR A 122 -1.86 -4.61 -8.02
CA TYR A 122 -0.95 -5.69 -8.37
C TYR A 122 -1.43 -6.94 -7.64
N ARG A 123 -2.18 -7.77 -8.37
CA ARG A 123 -2.52 -9.13 -7.96
C ARG A 123 -1.56 -10.05 -8.68
N TRP A 124 -0.64 -10.63 -7.94
CA TRP A 124 0.10 -11.79 -8.43
C TRP A 124 -0.71 -13.01 -8.01
N VAL A 125 -1.18 -13.75 -9.03
CA VAL A 125 -1.61 -15.15 -8.86
C VAL A 125 -0.39 -15.95 -8.44
#